data_AF-A0A9E4BHA8-F1
#
_entry.id   AF-A0A9E4BHA8-F1
#
_cell.length_a   1.000
_cell.length_b   1.000
_cell.length_c   1.000
_cell.angle_alpha   90.00
_cell.angle_beta   90.00
_cell.angle_gamma   90.00
#
_symmetry.space_group_name_H-M   'P 1'
#
loop_
_entity.id
_entity.type
_entity.pdbx_description
1 polymer ?
#
loop_
_entity_poly.entity_id
_entity_poly.type
_entity_poly.pdbx_seq_one_letter_code
_entity_poly.pdbx_strand_id
1 'polypeptide(L)'
;YLTDTDAHDGAFTVWPGSPRQVFSWAYTNNIDLGEKWRTTGSTGAPDIPLNEPIPVVAQAGDVAICHYLMVHASSANRGDHVRVGFHGWLKANPEYQYVPKTGPPQTDWTPLDWILRTDNL
;
A
#
# COMPACT_ATOMS: atom_id res chain seq x y z
N TYR A 1 -16.06 -1.89 -0.87
CA TYR A 1 -16.65 -3.22 -1.11
C TYR A 1 -18.08 -3.01 -1.56
N LEU A 2 -18.48 -3.55 -2.71
CA LEU A 2 -19.87 -3.44 -3.20
C LEU A 2 -20.71 -4.70 -2.88
N THR A 3 -20.04 -5.77 -2.48
CA THR A 3 -20.63 -7.01 -1.96
C THR A 3 -19.89 -7.41 -0.69
N ASP A 4 -20.51 -8.24 0.13
CA ASP A 4 -19.81 -8.91 1.23
C ASP A 4 -18.65 -9.74 0.67
N THR A 5 -17.61 -9.96 1.47
CA THR A 5 -16.40 -10.68 1.06
C THR A 5 -15.78 -11.37 2.26
N ASP A 6 -15.83 -12.69 2.28
CA ASP A 6 -15.08 -13.51 3.25
C ASP A 6 -13.66 -13.82 2.74
N ALA A 7 -12.80 -14.38 3.59
CA ALA A 7 -11.35 -14.52 3.39
C ALA A 7 -10.97 -15.28 2.11
N HIS A 8 -11.82 -16.18 1.64
CA HIS A 8 -11.57 -17.04 0.47
C HIS A 8 -12.53 -16.76 -0.69
N ASP A 9 -13.18 -15.58 -0.70
CA ASP A 9 -14.19 -15.22 -1.69
C ASP A 9 -13.72 -14.07 -2.60
N GLY A 10 -12.45 -14.12 -3.03
CA GLY A 10 -11.86 -12.99 -3.76
C GLY A 10 -11.47 -11.82 -2.83
N ALA A 11 -11.15 -12.14 -1.57
CA ALA A 11 -10.70 -11.17 -0.59
C ALA A 11 -9.48 -10.40 -1.08
N PHE A 12 -9.47 -9.10 -0.80
CA PHE A 12 -8.26 -8.30 -0.86
C PHE A 12 -7.30 -8.80 0.23
N THR A 13 -6.11 -9.25 -0.14
CA THR A 13 -5.13 -9.82 0.79
C THR A 13 -3.93 -8.90 0.86
N VAL A 14 -3.53 -8.51 2.06
CA VAL A 14 -2.45 -7.54 2.29
C VAL A 14 -1.29 -8.17 3.02
N TRP A 15 -0.09 -7.65 2.79
CA TRP A 15 1.10 -7.93 3.59
C TRP A 15 1.32 -6.76 4.55
N PRO A 16 0.96 -6.87 5.84
CA PRO A 16 1.08 -5.77 6.78
C PRO A 16 2.52 -5.29 6.90
N GLY A 17 2.74 -3.97 6.93
CA GLY A 17 4.08 -3.38 7.02
C GLY A 17 4.87 -3.35 5.70
N SER A 18 4.40 -4.02 4.65
CA SER A 18 5.08 -4.05 3.34
C SER A 18 5.39 -2.68 2.73
N PRO A 19 4.62 -1.58 2.92
CA PRO A 19 5.02 -0.28 2.39
C PRO A 19 6.41 0.16 2.86
N ARG A 20 6.74 -0.06 4.14
CA ARG A 20 8.06 0.27 4.69
C ARG A 20 9.13 -0.69 4.18
N GLN A 21 8.83 -1.98 4.12
CA GLN A 21 9.78 -3.00 3.65
C GLN A 21 10.18 -2.75 2.17
N VAL A 22 9.19 -2.49 1.31
CA VAL A 22 9.43 -2.17 -0.11
C VAL A 22 10.19 -0.85 -0.26
N PHE A 23 9.83 0.18 0.52
CA PHE A 23 10.55 1.45 0.51
C PHE A 23 12.02 1.30 0.91
N SER A 24 12.30 0.64 2.05
CA SER A 24 13.66 0.40 2.54
C SER A 24 14.50 -0.41 1.55
N TRP A 25 13.90 -1.42 0.91
CA TRP A 25 14.57 -2.19 -0.14
C TRP A 25 14.93 -1.31 -1.34
N ALA A 26 13.97 -0.53 -1.84
CA ALA A 26 14.21 0.34 -3.00
C ALA A 26 15.27 1.41 -2.69
N TYR A 27 15.20 2.02 -1.51
CA TYR A 27 16.16 3.02 -1.05
C TYR A 27 17.58 2.44 -0.94
N THR A 28 17.74 1.31 -0.24
CA THR A 28 19.05 0.65 -0.07
C THR A 28 19.68 0.22 -1.39
N ASN A 29 18.86 -0.16 -2.38
CA ASN A 29 19.33 -0.62 -3.68
C ASN A 29 19.36 0.51 -4.75
N ASN A 30 19.08 1.75 -4.36
CA ASN A 30 19.02 2.91 -5.27
C ASN A 30 18.09 2.69 -6.48
N ILE A 31 16.89 2.17 -6.23
CA ILE A 31 15.90 1.83 -7.25
C ILE A 31 14.83 2.93 -7.32
N ASP A 32 14.66 3.53 -8.50
CA ASP A 32 13.49 4.36 -8.80
C ASP A 32 12.28 3.45 -9.11
N LEU A 33 11.40 3.30 -8.13
CA LEU A 33 10.17 2.51 -8.26
C LEU A 33 9.23 3.05 -9.34
N GLY A 34 9.20 4.38 -9.54
CA GLY A 34 8.37 5.00 -10.56
C GLY A 34 8.84 4.65 -11.96
N GLU A 35 10.16 4.68 -12.20
CA GLU A 35 10.74 4.26 -13.48
C GLU A 35 10.60 2.75 -13.72
N LYS A 36 10.86 1.94 -12.68
CA LYS A 36 10.67 0.49 -12.74
C LYS A 36 9.25 0.12 -13.20
N TRP A 37 8.23 0.75 -12.63
CA TRP A 37 6.84 0.44 -13.00
C TRP A 37 6.47 0.97 -14.39
N ARG A 38 6.92 2.17 -14.78
CA ARG A 38 6.68 2.72 -16.12
C ARG A 38 7.26 1.83 -17.22
N THR A 39 8.45 1.27 -17.00
CA THR A 39 9.19 0.54 -18.04
C THR A 39 8.81 -0.93 -18.12
N THR A 40 8.51 -1.57 -16.99
CA THR A 40 8.18 -3.00 -16.97
C THR A 40 6.70 -3.28 -17.13
N GLY A 41 5.83 -2.31 -16.86
CA GLY A 41 4.38 -2.53 -16.76
C GLY A 41 3.98 -3.53 -15.66
N SER A 42 4.93 -3.93 -14.81
CA SER A 42 4.73 -4.95 -13.78
C SER A 42 4.61 -4.28 -12.42
N THR A 43 3.49 -4.56 -11.76
CA THR A 43 3.24 -4.20 -10.35
C THR A 43 3.68 -5.30 -9.39
N GLY A 44 4.53 -6.23 -9.85
CA GLY A 44 5.03 -7.33 -9.03
C GLY A 44 5.83 -6.83 -7.82
N ALA A 45 5.56 -7.43 -6.66
CA ALA A 45 6.33 -7.19 -5.46
C ALA A 45 7.81 -7.58 -5.67
N PRO A 46 8.77 -6.87 -5.06
CA PRO A 46 10.16 -7.32 -5.04
C PRO A 46 10.29 -8.64 -4.28
N ASP A 47 11.29 -9.44 -4.65
CA ASP A 47 11.62 -10.69 -3.95
C ASP A 47 12.38 -10.37 -2.65
N ILE A 48 11.60 -10.05 -1.61
CA ILE A 48 12.08 -9.72 -0.26
C ILE A 48 11.26 -10.47 0.79
N PRO A 49 11.82 -10.71 1.99
CA PRO A 49 11.03 -11.23 3.10
C PRO A 49 9.92 -10.24 3.47
N LEU A 50 8.67 -10.67 3.32
CA LEU A 50 7.49 -9.94 3.76
C LEU A 50 6.85 -10.67 4.94
N ASN A 51 6.02 -9.96 5.72
CA ASN A 51 5.22 -10.59 6.78
C ASN A 51 4.18 -11.57 6.22
N GLU A 52 3.51 -12.34 7.07
CA GLU A 52 2.44 -13.23 6.58
C GLU A 52 1.27 -12.42 5.96
N PRO A 53 0.72 -12.87 4.81
CA PRO A 53 -0.44 -12.23 4.22
C PRO A 53 -1.68 -12.40 5.08
N ILE A 54 -2.51 -11.37 5.13
CA ILE A 54 -3.79 -11.36 5.84
C ILE A 54 -4.91 -11.01 4.86
N PRO A 55 -5.93 -11.87 4.70
CA PRO A 55 -7.12 -11.54 3.93
C PRO A 55 -7.97 -10.50 4.69
N VAL A 56 -8.49 -9.51 3.96
CA VAL A 56 -9.39 -8.49 4.48
C VAL A 56 -10.83 -8.92 4.22
N VAL A 57 -11.46 -9.45 5.27
CA VAL A 57 -12.90 -9.71 5.33
C VAL A 57 -13.63 -8.38 5.48
N ALA A 58 -14.70 -8.19 4.71
CA ALA A 58 -15.43 -6.94 4.67
C ALA A 58 -16.90 -7.15 4.30
N GLN A 59 -17.75 -6.22 4.71
CA GLN A 59 -19.16 -6.14 4.34
C GLN A 59 -19.38 -5.14 3.20
N ALA A 60 -20.50 -5.28 2.49
CA ALA A 60 -20.93 -4.31 1.50
C ALA A 60 -21.04 -2.92 2.13
N GLY A 61 -20.38 -1.93 1.51
CA GLY A 61 -20.26 -0.58 2.03
C GLY A 61 -18.91 -0.28 2.71
N ASP A 62 -18.15 -1.30 3.13
CA ASP A 62 -16.83 -1.07 3.73
C ASP A 62 -15.84 -0.47 2.72
N VAL A 63 -14.85 0.25 3.24
CA VAL A 63 -13.79 0.88 2.43
C VAL A 63 -12.43 0.50 2.99
N ALA A 64 -11.57 -0.05 2.12
CA ALA A 64 -10.16 -0.24 2.40
C ALA A 64 -9.35 0.91 1.76
N ILE A 65 -8.50 1.55 2.56
CA ILE A 65 -7.53 2.55 2.08
C ILE A 65 -6.14 1.95 2.27
N CYS A 66 -5.37 1.90 1.18
CA CYS A 66 -4.02 1.33 1.20
C CYS A 66 -2.99 2.32 0.64
N HIS A 67 -1.77 2.21 1.17
CA HIS A 67 -0.64 2.97 0.65
C HIS A 67 -0.23 2.41 -0.72
N TYR A 68 0.24 3.25 -1.64
CA TYR A 68 0.59 2.83 -3.01
C TYR A 68 1.74 1.78 -3.09
N LEU A 69 2.51 1.64 -2.00
CA LEU A 69 3.55 0.60 -1.84
C LEU A 69 3.08 -0.64 -1.08
N MET A 70 1.81 -0.72 -0.67
CA MET A 70 1.30 -1.89 0.03
C MET A 70 1.28 -3.07 -0.93
N VAL A 71 2.07 -4.10 -0.63
CA VAL A 71 1.98 -5.38 -1.33
C VAL A 71 0.64 -6.00 -1.01
N HIS A 72 -0.09 -6.34 -2.06
CA HIS A 72 -1.42 -6.93 -1.96
C HIS A 72 -1.67 -7.87 -3.13
N ALA A 73 -2.64 -8.75 -2.93
CA ALA A 73 -3.15 -9.68 -3.92
C ALA A 73 -4.66 -9.86 -3.72
N SER A 74 -5.24 -10.79 -4.45
CA SER A 74 -6.58 -11.30 -4.17
C SER A 74 -6.54 -12.80 -3.94
N SER A 75 -7.33 -13.32 -3.01
CA SER A 75 -7.62 -14.75 -2.99
C SER A 75 -8.39 -15.16 -4.24
N ALA A 76 -8.38 -16.45 -4.58
CA ALA A 76 -9.31 -16.97 -5.57
C ALA A 76 -10.73 -16.88 -4.99
N ASN A 77 -11.74 -16.53 -5.80
CA ASN A 77 -13.13 -16.56 -5.35
C ASN A 77 -13.65 -18.00 -5.32
N ARG A 78 -13.85 -18.54 -4.11
CA ARG A 78 -14.41 -19.87 -3.87
C ARG A 78 -15.84 -19.84 -3.34
N GLY A 79 -16.39 -18.65 -3.13
CA GLY A 79 -17.76 -18.44 -2.69
C GLY A 79 -18.77 -18.76 -3.78
N ASP A 80 -20.04 -18.77 -3.40
CA ASP A 80 -21.20 -19.01 -4.26
C ASP A 80 -21.76 -17.73 -4.90
N HIS A 81 -21.08 -16.59 -4.72
CA HIS A 81 -21.51 -15.29 -5.20
C HIS A 81 -20.37 -14.53 -5.92
N VAL A 82 -20.76 -13.56 -6.76
CA VAL A 82 -19.81 -12.69 -7.45
C VAL A 82 -19.33 -11.60 -6.50
N ARG A 83 -18.01 -11.50 -6.33
CA ARG A 83 -17.39 -10.41 -5.56
C ARG A 83 -17.20 -9.17 -6.42
N VAL A 84 -17.78 -8.04 -6.00
CA VAL A 84 -17.69 -6.76 -6.73
C VAL A 84 -17.04 -5.69 -5.85
N GLY A 85 -16.08 -4.97 -6.43
CA GLY A 85 -15.41 -3.86 -5.77
C GLY A 85 -15.25 -2.66 -6.70
N PHE A 86 -15.31 -1.46 -6.12
CA PHE A 86 -14.90 -0.23 -6.79
C PHE A 86 -13.52 0.18 -6.27
N HIS A 87 -12.59 0.47 -7.18
CA HIS A 87 -11.24 0.89 -6.86
C HIS A 87 -10.95 2.25 -7.50
N GLY A 88 -10.47 3.16 -6.67
CA GLY A 88 -9.99 4.48 -7.07
C GLY A 88 -8.61 4.73 -6.47
N TRP A 89 -7.85 5.61 -7.11
CA TRP A 89 -6.47 5.90 -6.75
C TRP A 89 -6.36 7.41 -6.54
N LEU A 90 -5.84 7.77 -5.38
CA LEU A 90 -5.64 9.16 -4.99
C LEU A 90 -4.19 9.52 -5.27
N LYS A 91 -3.98 10.58 -6.05
CA LYS A 91 -2.66 11.16 -6.28
C LYS A 91 -2.56 12.49 -5.55
N ALA A 92 -1.43 12.74 -4.91
CA ALA A 92 -1.16 14.05 -4.32
C ALA A 92 -1.27 15.13 -5.41
N ASN A 93 -1.93 16.24 -5.08
CA ASN A 93 -1.97 17.40 -5.97
C ASN A 93 -0.54 17.97 -6.07
N PRO A 94 0.04 18.09 -7.28
CA PRO A 94 1.39 18.64 -7.45
C PRO A 94 1.54 20.07 -6.92
N GLU A 95 0.46 20.84 -6.81
CA GLU A 95 0.48 22.19 -6.23
C GLU A 95 0.61 22.20 -4.70
N TYR A 96 0.26 21.07 -4.06
CA TYR A 96 0.30 20.90 -2.60
C TYR A 96 1.19 19.72 -2.21
N GLN A 97 2.40 19.66 -2.79
CA GLN A 97 3.37 18.65 -2.40
C GLN A 97 3.80 18.85 -0.94
N TYR A 98 3.77 17.76 -0.18
CA TYR A 98 4.38 17.71 1.13
C TYR A 98 5.90 17.99 0.98
N VAL A 99 6.39 18.98 1.71
CA VAL A 99 7.82 19.30 1.78
C VAL A 99 8.40 18.56 2.98
N PRO A 100 9.31 17.58 2.80
CA PRO A 100 9.90 16.86 3.90
C PRO A 100 10.59 17.80 4.89
N LYS A 101 10.23 17.71 6.17
CA LYS A 101 10.96 18.40 7.23
C LYS A 101 12.27 17.67 7.53
N THR A 102 13.36 18.42 7.64
CA THR A 102 14.71 17.90 7.96
C THR A 102 15.12 18.28 9.37
N GLY A 103 15.88 17.42 10.04
CA GLY A 103 16.43 17.66 11.38
C GLY A 103 15.61 17.05 12.51
N PRO A 104 15.98 17.32 13.78
CA PRO A 104 15.29 16.75 14.92
C PRO A 104 13.83 17.24 14.99
N PRO A 105 12.88 16.39 15.45
CA PRO A 105 11.47 16.77 15.53
C PRO A 105 11.25 18.07 16.30
N GLN A 106 10.40 18.93 15.74
CA GLN A 106 10.02 20.21 16.34
C GLN A 106 8.55 20.17 16.77
N THR A 107 8.14 21.14 17.59
CA THR A 107 6.78 21.21 18.14
C THR A 107 5.69 21.49 17.10
N ASP A 108 6.05 22.02 15.93
CA ASP A 108 5.16 22.31 14.81
C ASP A 108 5.01 21.14 13.83
N TRP A 109 5.57 19.97 14.15
CA TRP A 109 5.48 18.78 13.30
C TRP A 109 4.09 18.14 13.39
N THR A 110 3.50 17.90 12.24
CA THR A 110 2.25 17.16 12.04
C THR A 110 2.47 15.65 12.10
N PRO A 111 1.44 14.83 12.33
CA PRO A 111 1.56 13.37 12.25
C PRO A 111 2.13 12.86 10.92
N LEU A 112 1.91 13.58 9.81
CA LEU A 112 2.47 13.25 8.50
C LEU A 112 4.01 13.40 8.50
N ASP A 113 4.54 14.45 9.15
CA ASP A 113 5.99 14.67 9.30
C ASP A 113 6.67 13.52 10.05
N TRP A 114 6.00 12.96 11.05
CA TRP A 114 6.51 11.82 11.81
C TRP A 114 6.54 10.52 11.00
N ILE A 115 5.56 10.32 10.12
CA ILE A 115 5.39 9.09 9.35
C ILE A 115 6.38 9.03 8.18
N LEU A 116 6.67 10.19 7.55
CA LEU A 116 7.50 10.29 6.34
C LEU A 116 9.00 10.54 6.61
N ARG A 117 9.43 10.56 7.87
CA ARG A 117 10.85 10.61 8.24
C ARG A 117 11.59 9.38 7.67
N THR A 118 12.70 9.62 6.98
CA THR A 118 13.58 8.56 6.44
C THR A 118 14.78 8.24 7.33
N ASP A 119 15.05 9.07 8.34
CA ASP A 119 16.09 8.88 9.35
C ASP A 119 15.66 7.93 10.50
N ASN A 120 14.47 7.35 10.40
CA ASN A 120 14.02 6.21 11.20
C ASN A 120 14.13 4.86 10.45
N LEU A 121 14.74 4.88 9.27
CA LEU A 121 15.05 3.71 8.43
C LEU A 121 16.53 3.37 8.55
#